data_AF-A0A928HJ36-F1
#
_entry.id   AF-A0A928HJ36-F1
#
_cell.length_a   1.000
_cell.length_b   1.000
_cell.length_c   1.000
_cell.angle_alpha   90.00
_cell.angle_beta   90.00
_cell.angle_gamma   90.00
#
_symmetry.space_group_name_H-M   'P 1'
#
loop_
_entity.id
_entity.type
_entity.pdbx_description
1 polymer ?
#
loop_
_entity_poly.entity_id
_entity_poly.type
_entity_poly.pdbx_seq_one_letter_code
_entity_poly.pdbx_strand_id
1 'polypeptide(L)'
;LGVFLSAGVIFCGAGAVLASEILEVSDVSSTAESGTENLRESIEEAARQEEPEIVLSGEKDTFEQYRVLIDLIDSVSRNYVDSMTREELIRAAIEGVTSRLDPYSYYISSEKTEDFRREVTSSFGGVGMAVDERGGKTIVVVPLPGMPAYEAGIHAGDELLEIDGVSLEGKKLDEVLDLLSGEIGSEVKLKVRRQGNRKPMEMSLEREMIFLETVLGFDRNADDSWNWWLDERNGIAYLQITEFRDETANEMRKVLESLQKPAREGGESPLRGLILDLRFNPGGNFNTAIEMCDMFITDGVIVSAKGKNTVEEVWRAGPDAAVPKDMPIAILLNSYSASASEVFSACLQDHHRAVIVGERSFGKGVIQSVLPFEGGQSNLKLTTAGYYSPNGRNIHRNEGDGEDKVWGVSPEEKDLIQTSVEEDQAFMADRSRRSALRTHNDLPVTRNPAAYRDIQLEHALGVVGKTLNVSENAEHTLERRSAPYREEGQSAGGNASARRNRRR
;
A
#
# COMPACT_ATOMS: atom_id res chain seq x y z
N LEU A 1 -6.38 -23.87 16.46
CA LEU A 1 -6.58 -23.70 14.99
C LEU A 1 -7.62 -22.64 14.63
N GLY A 2 -8.55 -22.22 15.52
CA GLY A 2 -9.57 -21.19 15.21
C GLY A 2 -9.26 -19.75 15.65
N VAL A 3 -8.02 -19.41 16.01
CA VAL A 3 -7.64 -18.07 16.52
C VAL A 3 -6.65 -17.34 15.58
N PHE A 4 -6.14 -18.03 14.55
CA PHE A 4 -5.18 -17.46 13.59
C PHE A 4 -5.82 -16.62 12.47
N LEU A 5 -7.15 -16.68 12.29
CA LEU A 5 -7.87 -15.92 11.27
C LEU A 5 -8.35 -14.53 11.75
N SER A 6 -8.39 -14.29 13.06
CA SER A 6 -8.94 -13.05 13.61
C SER A 6 -7.90 -11.96 13.84
N ALA A 7 -6.65 -12.28 14.22
CA ALA A 7 -5.66 -11.26 14.57
C ALA A 7 -5.07 -10.52 13.35
N GLY A 8 -4.86 -11.21 12.22
CA GLY A 8 -4.34 -10.59 10.99
C GLY A 8 -5.38 -9.77 10.21
N VAL A 9 -6.67 -10.00 10.44
CA VAL A 9 -7.76 -9.27 9.75
C VAL A 9 -8.18 -8.04 10.54
N ILE A 10 -8.06 -8.06 11.88
CA ILE A 10 -8.52 -6.95 12.72
C ILE A 10 -7.56 -5.75 12.67
N PHE A 11 -6.26 -5.94 12.43
CA PHE A 11 -5.32 -4.82 12.30
C PHE A 11 -5.30 -4.16 10.90
N CYS A 12 -5.73 -4.87 9.84
CA CYS A 12 -5.76 -4.31 8.49
C CYS A 12 -7.14 -3.70 8.11
N GLY A 13 -8.25 -4.14 8.70
CA GLY A 13 -9.58 -3.74 8.23
C GLY A 13 -10.02 -2.31 8.58
N ALA A 14 -9.70 -1.83 9.78
CA ALA A 14 -10.13 -0.50 10.24
C ALA A 14 -9.04 0.58 10.05
N GLY A 15 -7.77 0.18 10.09
CA GLY A 15 -6.63 1.09 9.91
C GLY A 15 -6.26 1.37 8.45
N ALA A 16 -6.44 0.41 7.52
CA ALA A 16 -6.03 0.61 6.12
C ALA A 16 -6.93 1.59 5.35
N VAL A 17 -8.22 1.69 5.72
CA VAL A 17 -9.13 2.68 5.15
C VAL A 17 -8.74 4.09 5.61
N LEU A 18 -8.32 4.26 6.87
CA LEU A 18 -7.83 5.54 7.40
C LEU A 18 -6.44 5.90 6.84
N ALA A 19 -5.48 4.97 6.83
CA ALA A 19 -4.11 5.22 6.42
C ALA A 19 -3.97 5.58 4.92
N SER A 20 -4.71 4.90 4.03
CA SER A 20 -4.71 5.20 2.58
C SER A 20 -5.27 6.58 2.24
N GLU A 21 -6.10 7.10 3.11
CA GLU A 21 -6.80 8.37 2.98
C GLU A 21 -5.93 9.57 3.34
N ILE A 22 -4.77 9.33 3.96
CA ILE A 22 -3.95 10.33 4.63
C ILE A 22 -2.68 10.65 3.80
N LEU A 23 -2.25 9.74 2.92
CA LEU A 23 -1.08 9.91 2.04
C LEU A 23 -1.27 10.91 0.86
N GLU A 24 -2.49 11.39 0.61
CA GLU A 24 -2.76 12.40 -0.45
C GLU A 24 -2.25 13.83 -0.09
N VAL A 25 -1.62 14.01 1.08
CA VAL A 25 -1.51 15.31 1.74
C VAL A 25 -0.12 15.97 1.65
N SER A 26 0.94 15.24 1.32
CA SER A 26 2.31 15.77 1.38
C SER A 26 2.83 16.16 0.01
N ASP A 27 2.49 17.37 -0.48
CA ASP A 27 3.35 18.03 -1.47
C ASP A 27 3.17 19.55 -1.55
N VAL A 28 3.77 20.28 -0.59
CA VAL A 28 4.27 21.65 -0.82
C VAL A 28 5.47 21.86 0.09
N SER A 29 6.68 21.48 -0.36
CA SER A 29 7.97 22.09 0.06
C SER A 29 9.17 21.17 -0.22
N SER A 30 9.84 21.31 -1.37
CA SER A 30 11.30 21.14 -1.44
C SER A 30 11.91 21.55 -2.78
N THR A 31 12.32 22.81 -2.92
CA THR A 31 13.50 23.18 -3.72
C THR A 31 14.08 24.49 -3.19
N ALA A 32 15.21 24.44 -2.46
CA ALA A 32 16.00 25.64 -2.17
C ALA A 32 17.46 25.30 -1.83
N GLU A 33 18.34 25.31 -2.83
CA GLU A 33 19.73 25.76 -2.67
C GLU A 33 20.19 26.46 -3.97
N SER A 34 19.92 27.76 -4.05
CA SER A 34 20.84 28.83 -4.49
C SER A 34 20.02 30.07 -4.87
N GLY A 35 20.30 31.21 -4.23
CA GLY A 35 19.66 32.50 -4.57
C GLY A 35 19.01 33.23 -3.39
N THR A 36 19.77 33.51 -2.32
CA THR A 36 19.28 34.19 -1.11
C THR A 36 19.02 35.69 -1.25
N GLU A 37 19.08 36.26 -2.46
CA GLU A 37 18.69 37.67 -2.70
C GLU A 37 17.41 37.82 -3.52
N ASN A 38 17.07 36.87 -4.41
CA ASN A 38 15.79 36.90 -5.15
C ASN A 38 14.61 36.41 -4.30
N LEU A 39 14.84 35.58 -3.28
CA LEU A 39 13.78 35.05 -2.43
C LEU A 39 13.09 36.13 -1.57
N ARG A 40 13.83 37.18 -1.17
CA ARG A 40 13.26 38.28 -0.36
C ARG A 40 12.33 39.17 -1.16
N GLU A 41 12.68 39.50 -2.40
CA GLU A 41 11.79 40.24 -3.30
C GLU A 41 10.57 39.40 -3.68
N SER A 42 10.73 38.09 -3.94
CA SER A 42 9.59 37.20 -4.22
C SER A 42 8.66 36.99 -3.02
N ILE A 43 9.18 36.99 -1.79
CA ILE A 43 8.37 36.93 -0.56
C ILE A 43 7.64 38.26 -0.31
N GLU A 44 8.28 39.40 -0.57
CA GLU A 44 7.61 40.72 -0.48
C GLU A 44 6.57 40.94 -1.58
N GLU A 45 6.76 40.35 -2.76
CA GLU A 45 5.81 40.40 -3.87
C GLU A 45 4.64 39.41 -3.69
N ALA A 46 4.90 38.23 -3.10
CA ALA A 46 3.86 37.29 -2.66
C ALA A 46 3.02 37.85 -1.51
N ALA A 47 3.63 38.60 -0.58
CA ALA A 47 2.92 39.30 0.49
C ALA A 47 2.13 40.55 0.01
N ARG A 48 2.32 40.98 -1.24
CA ARG A 48 1.53 42.04 -1.89
C ARG A 48 0.38 41.53 -2.73
N GLN A 49 0.27 40.21 -2.97
CA GLN A 49 -0.95 39.68 -3.55
C GLN A 49 -2.03 39.78 -2.47
N GLU A 50 -2.99 40.69 -2.71
CA GLU A 50 -4.18 40.82 -1.87
C GLU A 50 -4.78 39.42 -1.68
N GLU A 51 -4.87 38.98 -0.43
CA GLU A 51 -5.66 37.80 -0.07
C GLU A 51 -7.01 37.91 -0.77
N PRO A 52 -7.52 36.84 -1.42
CA PRO A 52 -8.78 36.94 -2.13
C PRO A 52 -9.85 37.45 -1.17
N GLU A 53 -10.37 38.65 -1.44
CA GLU A 53 -11.42 39.26 -0.66
C GLU A 53 -12.60 38.27 -0.63
N ILE A 54 -12.84 37.66 0.54
CA ILE A 54 -14.02 36.83 0.75
C ILE A 54 -15.20 37.78 0.66
N VAL A 55 -15.81 37.87 -0.52
CA VAL A 55 -17.06 38.60 -0.71
C VAL A 55 -18.16 37.82 0.01
N LEU A 56 -18.29 38.07 1.32
CA LEU A 56 -19.43 37.66 2.12
C LEU A 56 -20.60 38.55 1.72
N SER A 57 -21.33 38.16 0.68
CA SER A 57 -22.59 38.82 0.35
C SER A 57 -23.58 38.64 1.52
N GLY A 58 -23.73 39.67 2.36
CA GLY A 58 -24.69 39.68 3.47
C GLY A 58 -24.08 39.87 4.88
N GLU A 59 -23.17 40.82 5.08
CA GLU A 59 -22.46 41.05 6.36
C GLU A 59 -23.37 41.10 7.60
N LYS A 60 -24.55 41.73 7.54
CA LYS A 60 -25.50 41.76 8.68
C LYS A 60 -26.09 40.39 9.03
N ASP A 61 -26.31 39.53 8.04
CA ASP A 61 -26.90 38.20 8.24
C ASP A 61 -25.85 37.22 8.78
N THR A 62 -24.60 37.36 8.33
CA THR A 62 -23.50 36.48 8.75
C THR A 62 -23.13 36.69 10.24
N PHE A 63 -23.09 37.93 10.72
CA PHE A 63 -22.85 38.21 12.15
C PHE A 63 -23.99 37.72 13.06
N GLU A 64 -25.24 37.82 12.61
CA GLU A 64 -26.40 37.29 13.35
C GLU A 64 -26.34 35.75 13.44
N GLN A 65 -25.91 35.07 12.37
CA GLN A 65 -25.72 33.62 12.35
C GLN A 65 -24.61 33.14 13.30
N TYR A 66 -23.48 33.85 13.36
CA TYR A 66 -22.44 33.54 14.36
C TYR A 66 -22.92 33.78 15.78
N ARG A 67 -23.76 34.81 16.02
CA ARG A 67 -24.32 35.06 17.36
C ARG A 67 -25.18 33.89 17.83
N VAL A 68 -25.98 33.29 16.94
CA VAL A 68 -26.79 32.11 17.28
C VAL A 68 -25.91 30.95 17.77
N LEU A 69 -24.78 30.70 17.12
CA LEU A 69 -23.85 29.64 17.57
C LEU A 69 -23.25 29.95 18.94
N ILE A 70 -22.86 31.22 19.18
CA ILE A 70 -22.32 31.66 20.47
C ILE A 70 -23.37 31.55 21.57
N ASP A 71 -24.59 32.03 21.32
CA ASP A 71 -25.72 32.01 22.25
C ASP A 71 -26.11 30.56 22.59
N LEU A 72 -26.05 29.65 21.61
CA LEU A 72 -26.27 28.22 21.82
C LEU A 72 -25.21 27.63 22.76
N ILE A 73 -23.93 27.82 22.46
CA ILE A 73 -22.82 27.29 23.28
C ILE A 73 -22.91 27.83 24.71
N ASP A 74 -23.16 29.13 24.89
CA ASP A 74 -23.32 29.75 26.20
C ASP A 74 -24.56 29.24 26.95
N SER A 75 -25.68 29.07 26.24
CA SER A 75 -26.92 28.53 26.82
C SER A 75 -26.76 27.09 27.29
N VAL A 76 -26.11 26.23 26.50
CA VAL A 76 -25.85 24.84 26.90
C VAL A 76 -24.87 24.80 28.06
N SER A 77 -23.77 25.55 27.99
CA SER A 77 -22.75 25.59 29.06
C SER A 77 -23.31 26.04 30.41
N ARG A 78 -24.30 26.96 30.43
CA ARG A 78 -24.89 27.47 31.67
C ARG A 78 -26.07 26.66 32.20
N ASN A 79 -26.84 26.03 31.32
CA ASN A 79 -28.15 25.48 31.67
C ASN A 79 -28.27 23.95 31.49
N TYR A 80 -27.30 23.28 30.88
CA TYR A 80 -27.33 21.82 30.76
C TYR A 80 -27.13 21.15 32.13
N VAL A 81 -27.80 20.01 32.33
CA VAL A 81 -27.85 19.32 33.63
C VAL A 81 -26.51 18.72 34.04
N ASP A 82 -25.67 18.35 33.05
CA ASP A 82 -24.35 17.78 33.26
C ASP A 82 -23.26 18.81 32.94
N SER A 83 -22.08 18.64 33.55
CA SER A 83 -20.94 19.52 33.31
C SER A 83 -20.32 19.22 31.94
N MET A 84 -20.31 20.22 31.06
CA MET A 84 -19.53 20.22 29.83
C MET A 84 -18.68 21.48 29.76
N THR A 85 -17.44 21.32 29.32
CA THR A 85 -16.53 22.44 29.07
C THR A 85 -16.91 23.16 27.78
N ARG A 86 -16.56 24.45 27.69
CA ARG A 86 -16.77 25.23 26.48
C ARG A 86 -15.97 24.67 25.29
N GLU A 87 -14.81 24.09 25.57
CA GLU A 87 -13.96 23.44 24.56
C GLU A 87 -14.64 22.22 23.93
N GLU A 88 -15.25 21.35 24.75
CA GLU A 88 -16.02 20.20 24.25
C GLU A 88 -17.20 20.63 23.38
N LEU A 89 -17.91 21.71 23.75
CA LEU A 89 -19.02 22.24 22.96
C LEU A 89 -18.57 22.84 21.62
N ILE A 90 -17.45 23.56 21.61
CA ILE A 90 -16.87 24.10 20.36
C ILE A 90 -16.43 22.96 19.44
N ARG A 91 -15.77 21.93 20.00
CA ARG A 91 -15.35 20.75 19.24
C ARG A 91 -16.54 20.01 18.63
N ALA A 92 -17.59 19.78 19.41
CA ALA A 92 -18.83 19.17 18.91
C ALA A 92 -19.49 19.98 17.79
N ALA A 93 -19.42 21.32 17.85
CA ALA A 93 -19.91 22.18 16.78
C ALA A 93 -19.09 22.02 15.48
N ILE A 94 -17.75 21.99 15.58
CA ILE A 94 -16.86 21.78 14.43
C ILE A 94 -17.09 20.40 13.79
N GLU A 95 -17.19 19.35 14.61
CA GLU A 95 -17.52 17.99 14.17
C GLU A 95 -18.92 17.94 13.52
N GLY A 96 -19.89 18.69 14.05
CA GLY A 96 -21.23 18.82 13.48
C GLY A 96 -21.23 19.47 12.08
N VAL A 97 -20.33 20.41 11.80
CA VAL A 97 -20.18 21.01 10.47
C VAL A 97 -19.54 20.01 9.50
N THR A 98 -18.41 19.41 9.90
CA THR A 98 -17.63 18.53 9.02
C THR A 98 -18.37 17.23 8.67
N SER A 99 -19.11 16.65 9.63
CA SER A 99 -19.92 15.43 9.41
C SER A 99 -21.04 15.57 8.36
N ARG A 100 -21.36 16.79 7.91
CA ARG A 100 -22.38 17.06 6.89
C ARG A 100 -21.81 17.21 5.48
N LEU A 101 -20.48 17.16 5.32
CA LEU A 101 -19.81 17.35 4.04
C LEU A 101 -19.75 16.04 3.26
N ASP A 102 -18.85 15.15 3.68
CA ASP A 102 -18.59 13.84 3.09
C ASP A 102 -17.85 12.97 4.12
N PRO A 103 -17.70 11.64 3.92
CA PRO A 103 -17.03 10.78 4.89
C PRO A 103 -15.51 10.99 5.00
N TYR A 104 -14.92 11.83 4.14
CA TYR A 104 -13.47 12.03 4.02
C TYR A 104 -12.99 13.36 4.64
N SER A 105 -13.94 14.25 4.96
CA SER A 105 -13.68 15.60 5.47
C SER A 105 -13.91 15.66 6.97
N TYR A 106 -12.85 15.94 7.74
CA TYR A 106 -12.93 16.03 9.19
C TYR A 106 -11.90 16.98 9.78
N TYR A 107 -12.20 17.47 10.99
CA TYR A 107 -11.30 18.31 11.76
C TYR A 107 -10.32 17.47 12.59
N ILE A 108 -9.06 17.87 12.55
CA ILE A 108 -7.95 17.30 13.30
C ILE A 108 -7.59 18.30 14.39
N SER A 109 -7.93 17.96 15.63
CA SER A 109 -7.60 18.78 16.80
C SER A 109 -6.10 18.81 17.05
N SER A 110 -5.64 19.81 17.80
CA SER A 110 -4.23 19.96 18.16
C SER A 110 -3.64 18.78 18.91
N GLU A 111 -4.43 18.15 19.77
CA GLU A 111 -4.06 16.91 20.46
C GLU A 111 -3.80 15.73 19.52
N LYS A 112 -4.43 15.72 18.33
CA LYS A 112 -4.34 14.65 17.32
C LYS A 112 -3.41 14.98 16.17
N THR A 113 -2.89 16.20 16.07
CA THR A 113 -2.06 16.64 14.94
C THR A 113 -0.77 15.82 14.82
N GLU A 114 -0.11 15.48 15.93
CA GLU A 114 1.11 14.65 15.87
C GLU A 114 0.81 13.20 15.51
N ASP A 115 -0.29 12.63 16.01
CA ASP A 115 -0.74 11.28 15.63
C ASP A 115 -1.06 11.23 14.14
N PHE A 116 -1.81 12.21 13.66
CA PHE A 116 -2.12 12.38 12.25
C PHE A 116 -0.85 12.53 11.41
N ARG A 117 0.10 13.39 11.81
CA ARG A 117 1.37 13.57 11.09
C ARG A 117 2.15 12.26 11.01
N ARG A 118 2.24 11.50 12.10
CA ARG A 118 2.90 10.18 12.13
C ARG A 118 2.22 9.18 11.19
N GLU A 119 0.89 9.21 11.11
CA GLU A 119 0.12 8.38 10.19
C GLU A 119 0.36 8.77 8.72
N VAL A 120 0.36 10.08 8.40
CA VAL A 120 0.65 10.62 7.06
C VAL A 120 2.02 10.22 6.59
N THR A 121 3.06 10.52 7.37
CA THR A 121 4.43 10.36 6.88
C THR A 121 4.81 8.90 6.77
N SER A 122 4.10 7.99 7.46
CA SER A 122 4.32 6.53 7.41
C SER A 122 5.77 6.07 7.57
N SER A 123 6.64 6.96 8.09
CA SER A 123 8.08 6.81 8.14
C SER A 123 8.50 7.09 9.57
N PHE A 124 8.99 6.03 10.22
CA PHE A 124 9.63 6.12 11.52
C PHE A 124 10.92 5.31 11.47
N GLY A 125 11.92 5.77 12.20
CA GLY A 125 13.15 5.00 12.40
C GLY A 125 12.86 3.84 13.35
N GLY A 126 13.23 2.64 12.95
CA GLY A 126 13.04 1.43 13.74
C GLY A 126 13.94 0.29 13.27
N VAL A 127 13.64 -0.93 13.68
CA VAL A 127 14.47 -2.11 13.34
C VAL A 127 13.82 -3.09 12.35
N GLY A 128 12.58 -2.83 11.95
CA GLY A 128 11.88 -3.56 10.89
C GLY A 128 11.44 -4.96 11.30
N MET A 129 10.57 -5.03 12.31
CA MET A 129 9.88 -6.27 12.67
C MET A 129 8.49 -5.97 13.22
N ALA A 130 7.55 -6.89 12.99
CA ALA A 130 6.26 -6.89 13.66
C ALA A 130 6.35 -7.70 14.95
N VAL A 131 5.75 -7.18 16.03
CA VAL A 131 5.68 -7.83 17.34
C VAL A 131 4.24 -7.91 17.82
N ASP A 132 3.95 -8.89 18.66
CA ASP A 132 2.62 -9.17 19.22
C ASP A 132 2.75 -9.59 20.68
N GLU A 133 1.71 -9.31 21.48
CA GLU A 133 1.67 -9.71 22.88
C GLU A 133 0.97 -11.07 23.02
N ARG A 134 1.70 -12.09 23.48
CA ARG A 134 1.15 -13.43 23.68
C ARG A 134 1.43 -13.94 25.09
N GLY A 135 0.38 -13.93 25.91
CA GLY A 135 0.47 -14.41 27.29
C GLY A 135 1.42 -13.59 28.15
N GLY A 136 1.38 -12.26 28.01
CA GLY A 136 2.23 -11.31 28.75
C GLY A 136 3.68 -11.24 28.24
N LYS A 137 3.95 -11.75 27.04
CA LYS A 137 5.26 -11.75 26.41
C LYS A 137 5.21 -11.05 25.07
N THR A 138 6.22 -10.23 24.81
CA THR A 138 6.45 -9.64 23.49
C THR A 138 7.11 -10.67 22.59
N ILE A 139 6.38 -11.12 21.56
CA ILE A 139 6.84 -12.12 20.60
C ILE A 139 7.02 -11.46 19.24
N VAL A 140 8.16 -11.72 18.59
CA VAL A 140 8.38 -11.33 17.20
C VAL A 140 7.43 -12.15 16.33
N VAL A 141 6.54 -11.47 15.61
CA VAL A 141 5.66 -12.10 14.63
C VAL A 141 6.45 -12.40 13.37
N VAL A 142 7.08 -11.38 12.79
CA VAL A 142 7.90 -11.51 11.59
C VAL A 142 8.93 -10.39 11.51
N PRO A 143 10.22 -10.69 11.28
CA PRO A 143 11.21 -9.70 10.86
C PRO A 143 11.00 -9.37 9.37
N LEU A 144 11.14 -8.09 9.00
CA LEU A 144 10.98 -7.64 7.62
C LEU A 144 12.28 -7.90 6.84
N PRO A 145 12.25 -8.59 5.68
CA PRO A 145 13.46 -8.85 4.88
C PRO A 145 14.17 -7.56 4.49
N GLY A 146 15.50 -7.58 4.51
CA GLY A 146 16.33 -6.42 4.19
C GLY A 146 16.28 -5.29 5.23
N MET A 147 15.70 -5.54 6.41
CA MET A 147 15.72 -4.61 7.54
C MET A 147 16.68 -5.07 8.65
N PRO A 148 17.14 -4.16 9.53
CA PRO A 148 18.13 -4.46 10.57
C PRO A 148 17.82 -5.70 11.42
N ALA A 149 16.56 -5.94 11.80
CA ALA A 149 16.15 -7.10 12.59
C ALA A 149 16.36 -8.42 11.84
N TYR A 150 16.01 -8.45 10.57
CA TYR A 150 16.20 -9.63 9.72
C TYR A 150 17.68 -9.93 9.50
N GLU A 151 18.47 -8.90 9.20
CA GLU A 151 19.91 -9.02 9.00
C GLU A 151 20.67 -9.42 10.27
N ALA A 152 20.21 -8.95 11.43
CA ALA A 152 20.73 -9.37 12.73
C ALA A 152 20.38 -10.84 13.07
N GLY A 153 19.52 -11.49 12.28
CA GLY A 153 19.14 -12.89 12.46
C GLY A 153 18.08 -13.11 13.52
N ILE A 154 17.22 -12.11 13.78
CA ILE A 154 15.99 -12.27 14.56
C ILE A 154 15.03 -13.13 13.76
N HIS A 155 14.27 -14.02 14.42
CA HIS A 155 13.33 -14.91 13.77
C HIS A 155 11.90 -14.73 14.30
N ALA A 156 10.93 -15.11 13.48
CA ALA A 156 9.55 -15.30 13.94
C ALA A 156 9.50 -16.27 15.14
N GLY A 157 8.76 -15.88 16.18
CA GLY A 157 8.64 -16.62 17.42
C GLY A 157 9.72 -16.32 18.48
N ASP A 158 10.73 -15.50 18.17
CA ASP A 158 11.66 -15.01 19.18
C ASP A 158 10.92 -14.14 20.22
N GLU A 159 11.29 -14.28 21.49
CA GLU A 159 10.74 -13.48 22.59
C GLU A 159 11.66 -12.29 22.89
N LEU A 160 11.15 -11.07 22.80
CA LEU A 160 11.86 -9.86 23.21
C LEU A 160 11.76 -9.71 24.74
N LEU A 161 12.91 -9.64 25.41
CA LEU A 161 12.99 -9.53 26.88
C LEU A 161 13.30 -8.10 27.34
N GLU A 162 14.28 -7.46 26.70
CA GLU A 162 14.73 -6.10 27.04
C GLU A 162 15.04 -5.30 25.78
N ILE A 163 14.78 -3.99 25.84
CA ILE A 163 15.21 -2.99 24.85
C ILE A 163 16.01 -1.92 25.60
N ASP A 164 17.27 -1.69 25.22
CA ASP A 164 18.19 -0.77 25.88
C ASP A 164 18.28 -0.98 27.41
N GLY A 165 18.20 -2.24 27.84
CA GLY A 165 18.20 -2.65 29.24
C GLY A 165 16.88 -2.43 29.99
N VAL A 166 15.84 -1.91 29.32
CA VAL A 166 14.49 -1.79 29.85
C VAL A 166 13.75 -3.11 29.66
N SER A 167 13.28 -3.73 30.75
CA SER A 167 12.46 -4.94 30.70
C SER A 167 11.12 -4.67 30.01
N LEU A 168 10.70 -5.61 29.15
CA LEU A 168 9.41 -5.59 28.46
C LEU A 168 8.29 -6.27 29.25
N GLU A 169 8.60 -6.89 30.39
CA GLU A 169 7.60 -7.59 31.20
C GLU A 169 6.51 -6.62 31.70
N GLY A 170 5.25 -6.90 31.33
CA GLY A 170 4.09 -6.10 31.72
C GLY A 170 3.92 -4.77 30.98
N LYS A 171 4.78 -4.46 30.00
CA LYS A 171 4.60 -3.29 29.11
C LYS A 171 3.50 -3.55 28.10
N LYS A 172 2.73 -2.50 27.80
CA LYS A 172 1.77 -2.55 26.68
C LYS A 172 2.51 -2.53 25.35
N LEU A 173 1.86 -3.05 24.31
CA LEU A 173 2.40 -3.07 22.95
C LEU A 173 2.88 -1.70 22.48
N ASP A 174 2.09 -0.64 22.69
CA ASP A 174 2.46 0.72 22.27
C ASP A 174 3.76 1.20 22.93
N GLU A 175 3.97 0.90 24.22
CA GLU A 175 5.22 1.23 24.91
C GLU A 175 6.42 0.46 24.34
N VAL A 176 6.20 -0.77 23.86
CA VAL A 176 7.24 -1.57 23.22
C VAL A 176 7.60 -0.98 21.86
N LEU A 177 6.60 -0.58 21.08
CA LEU A 177 6.79 0.05 19.77
C LEU A 177 7.54 1.39 19.89
N ASP A 178 7.23 2.18 20.92
CA ASP A 178 7.95 3.42 21.22
C ASP A 178 9.43 3.18 21.55
N LEU A 179 9.76 2.10 22.26
CA LEU A 179 11.14 1.73 22.57
C LEU A 179 11.91 1.20 21.35
N LEU A 180 11.24 0.46 20.46
CA LEU A 180 11.83 -0.03 19.21
C LEU A 180 12.08 1.13 18.23
N SER A 181 11.25 2.17 18.31
CA SER A 181 11.35 3.36 17.46
C SER A 181 12.43 4.31 17.96
N GLY A 182 12.92 5.18 17.08
CA GLY A 182 13.93 6.18 17.43
C GLY A 182 14.47 6.90 16.19
N GLU A 183 15.46 7.77 16.41
CA GLU A 183 16.12 8.48 15.30
C GLU A 183 16.81 7.50 14.35
N ILE A 184 16.69 7.73 13.04
CA ILE A 184 17.41 6.95 12.02
C ILE A 184 18.92 7.10 12.25
N GLY A 185 19.66 5.99 12.19
CA GLY A 185 21.08 5.89 12.49
C GLY A 185 21.42 5.73 13.98
N SER A 186 20.43 5.78 14.88
CA SER A 186 20.65 5.49 16.30
C SER A 186 20.75 3.98 16.57
N GLU A 187 21.55 3.58 17.55
CA GLU A 187 21.65 2.16 17.96
C GLU A 187 20.55 1.79 18.96
N VAL A 188 20.06 0.55 18.89
CA VAL A 188 19.21 -0.08 19.89
C VAL A 188 19.74 -1.46 20.27
N LYS A 189 19.73 -1.76 21.57
CA LYS A 189 20.15 -3.05 22.11
C LYS A 189 18.95 -3.91 22.47
N LEU A 190 18.84 -5.05 21.81
CA LEU A 190 17.78 -6.02 22.03
C LEU A 190 18.32 -7.22 22.78
N LYS A 191 17.57 -7.68 23.78
CA LYS A 191 17.79 -8.96 24.45
C LYS A 191 16.69 -9.92 24.07
N VAL A 192 17.06 -10.99 23.39
CA VAL A 192 16.14 -11.88 22.69
C VAL A 192 16.29 -13.30 23.20
N ARG A 193 15.18 -14.02 23.38
CA ARG A 193 15.14 -15.44 23.73
C ARG A 193 14.49 -16.25 22.61
N ARG A 194 15.30 -17.08 21.97
CA ARG A 194 14.85 -18.02 20.94
C ARG A 194 14.26 -19.29 21.56
N GLN A 195 13.14 -19.75 21.00
CA GLN A 195 12.55 -21.03 21.41
C GLN A 195 13.57 -22.18 21.29
N GLY A 196 13.70 -22.98 22.35
CA GLY A 196 14.67 -24.07 22.42
C GLY A 196 16.08 -23.66 22.89
N ASN A 197 16.39 -22.36 22.92
CA ASN A 197 17.67 -21.87 23.44
C ASN A 197 17.51 -21.36 24.88
N ARG A 198 18.33 -21.87 25.81
CA ARG A 198 18.18 -21.54 27.25
C ARG A 198 18.78 -20.19 27.64
N LYS A 199 19.74 -19.67 26.87
CA LYS A 199 20.40 -18.39 27.16
C LYS A 199 19.85 -17.31 26.24
N PRO A 200 19.46 -16.14 26.78
CA PRO A 200 19.18 -14.95 25.96
C PRO A 200 20.41 -14.53 25.14
N MET A 201 20.14 -13.92 23.99
CA MET A 201 21.12 -13.34 23.09
C MET A 201 20.97 -11.83 23.13
N GLU A 202 22.09 -11.10 23.11
CA GLU A 202 22.09 -9.64 22.98
C GLU A 202 22.50 -9.25 21.57
N MET A 203 21.82 -8.27 21.01
CA MET A 203 21.92 -7.84 19.63
C MET A 203 21.91 -6.31 19.60
N SER A 204 22.91 -5.69 18.99
CA SER A 204 22.89 -4.25 18.69
C SER A 204 22.45 -4.07 17.25
N LEU A 205 21.43 -3.24 17.03
CA LEU A 205 20.89 -2.93 15.73
C LEU A 205 20.95 -1.42 15.51
N GLU A 206 21.26 -1.00 14.29
CA GLU A 206 21.09 0.38 13.87
C GLU A 206 19.63 0.58 13.44
N ARG A 207 18.99 1.66 13.88
CA ARG A 207 17.64 2.02 13.46
C ARG A 207 17.69 2.58 12.05
N GLU A 208 16.89 2.02 11.16
CA GLU A 208 16.75 2.48 9.79
C GLU A 208 15.31 2.95 9.54
N MET A 209 15.11 3.66 8.43
CA MET A 209 13.76 3.97 7.98
C MET A 209 13.04 2.66 7.66
N ILE A 210 11.90 2.40 8.32
CA ILE A 210 11.14 1.19 8.04
C ILE A 210 10.55 1.29 6.64
N PHE A 211 10.99 0.37 5.77
CA PHE A 211 10.46 0.24 4.43
C PHE A 211 9.53 -0.96 4.35
N LEU A 212 8.27 -0.71 3.98
CA LEU A 212 7.34 -1.77 3.62
C LEU A 212 7.29 -1.84 2.10
N GLU A 213 7.78 -2.95 1.54
CA GLU A 213 7.71 -3.21 0.10
C GLU A 213 6.26 -3.07 -0.37
N THR A 214 6.00 -2.21 -1.37
CA THR A 214 4.68 -2.03 -1.96
C THR A 214 4.50 -2.76 -3.28
N VAL A 215 5.60 -3.15 -3.94
CA VAL A 215 5.61 -3.93 -5.17
C VAL A 215 6.08 -5.35 -4.89
N LEU A 216 5.16 -6.30 -4.93
CA LEU A 216 5.39 -7.70 -4.61
C LEU A 216 5.37 -8.60 -5.85
N GLY A 217 6.18 -9.67 -5.82
CA GLY A 217 6.17 -10.72 -6.83
C GLY A 217 5.03 -11.72 -6.65
N PHE A 218 5.00 -12.74 -7.50
CA PHE A 218 4.00 -13.79 -7.46
C PHE A 218 4.19 -14.74 -6.26
N ASP A 219 5.42 -15.16 -5.98
CA ASP A 219 5.79 -15.95 -4.81
C ASP A 219 7.26 -15.67 -4.42
N ARG A 220 7.77 -16.35 -3.39
CA ARG A 220 9.14 -16.18 -2.89
C ARG A 220 10.07 -17.30 -3.38
N ASN A 221 11.27 -16.91 -3.81
CA ASN A 221 12.39 -17.79 -4.14
C ASN A 221 12.95 -18.48 -2.88
N ALA A 222 13.97 -19.32 -3.05
CA ALA A 222 14.61 -20.02 -1.93
C ALA A 222 15.43 -19.11 -1.00
N ASP A 223 15.83 -17.93 -1.49
CA ASP A 223 16.57 -16.90 -0.77
C ASP A 223 15.65 -15.77 -0.25
N ASP A 224 14.33 -16.02 -0.21
CA ASP A 224 13.29 -15.07 0.15
C ASP A 224 13.19 -13.83 -0.76
N SER A 225 13.89 -13.78 -1.90
CA SER A 225 13.62 -12.76 -2.93
C SER A 225 12.29 -13.02 -3.63
N TRP A 226 11.68 -11.97 -4.18
CA TRP A 226 10.47 -12.10 -4.98
C TRP A 226 10.75 -12.81 -6.31
N ASN A 227 9.93 -13.79 -6.63
CA ASN A 227 9.77 -14.31 -7.98
C ASN A 227 8.71 -13.48 -8.71
N TRP A 228 9.17 -12.66 -9.64
CA TRP A 228 8.33 -11.80 -10.47
C TRP A 228 7.67 -12.55 -11.64
N TRP A 229 8.13 -13.75 -11.99
CA TRP A 229 7.66 -14.47 -13.16
C TRP A 229 6.45 -15.35 -12.84
N LEU A 230 5.31 -15.01 -13.45
CA LEU A 230 4.13 -15.88 -13.46
C LEU A 230 4.30 -16.99 -14.50
N ASP A 231 4.76 -16.63 -15.70
CA ASP A 231 5.11 -17.57 -16.77
C ASP A 231 6.41 -17.14 -17.45
N GLU A 232 7.53 -17.56 -16.85
CA GLU A 232 8.88 -17.29 -17.33
C GLU A 232 9.11 -17.80 -18.77
N ARG A 233 8.47 -18.91 -19.17
CA ARG A 233 8.66 -19.47 -20.52
C ARG A 233 8.12 -18.56 -21.61
N ASN A 234 7.03 -17.86 -21.31
CA ASN A 234 6.40 -16.91 -22.23
C ASN A 234 6.78 -15.46 -21.94
N GLY A 235 7.61 -15.21 -20.91
CA GLY A 235 8.06 -13.87 -20.54
C GLY A 235 6.96 -13.02 -19.87
N ILE A 236 6.06 -13.64 -19.12
CA ILE A 236 4.95 -12.94 -18.45
C ILE A 236 5.28 -12.76 -16.96
N ALA A 237 5.41 -11.49 -16.56
CA ALA A 237 5.65 -11.12 -15.16
C ALA A 237 4.35 -10.73 -14.45
N TYR A 238 4.37 -10.83 -13.12
CA TYR A 238 3.30 -10.44 -12.22
C TYR A 238 3.87 -9.50 -11.16
N LEU A 239 3.27 -8.31 -11.06
CA LEU A 239 3.58 -7.32 -10.04
C LEU A 239 2.30 -7.00 -9.28
N GLN A 240 2.30 -7.25 -7.99
CA GLN A 240 1.25 -6.85 -7.09
C GLN A 240 1.61 -5.51 -6.45
N ILE A 241 0.72 -4.53 -6.54
CA ILE A 241 0.90 -3.24 -5.88
C ILE A 241 -0.06 -3.21 -4.70
N THR A 242 0.47 -3.18 -3.48
CA THR A 242 -0.36 -3.24 -2.27
C THR A 242 -0.93 -1.89 -1.88
N GLU A 243 -0.19 -0.82 -2.15
CA GLU A 243 -0.52 0.57 -1.82
C GLU A 243 0.38 1.50 -2.65
N PHE A 244 -0.03 2.75 -2.84
CA PHE A 244 0.77 3.79 -3.45
C PHE A 244 1.44 4.63 -2.36
N ARG A 245 2.71 4.34 -2.09
CA ARG A 245 3.60 5.13 -1.22
C ARG A 245 4.67 5.82 -2.06
N ASP A 246 5.33 6.83 -1.50
CA ASP A 246 6.32 7.67 -2.20
C ASP A 246 7.34 6.85 -3.03
N GLU A 247 7.87 5.75 -2.49
CA GLU A 247 8.86 4.92 -3.15
C GLU A 247 8.31 3.88 -4.14
N THR A 248 7.01 3.67 -4.20
CA THR A 248 6.37 2.60 -5.00
C THR A 248 6.71 2.73 -6.48
N ALA A 249 6.77 3.97 -6.99
CA ALA A 249 7.16 4.23 -8.36
C ALA A 249 8.62 3.80 -8.62
N ASN A 250 9.51 4.08 -7.68
CA ASN A 250 10.92 3.67 -7.76
C ASN A 250 11.09 2.15 -7.63
N GLU A 251 10.33 1.50 -6.74
CA GLU A 251 10.30 0.04 -6.64
C GLU A 251 9.90 -0.60 -7.98
N MET A 252 8.78 -0.16 -8.56
CA MET A 252 8.29 -0.67 -9.84
C MET A 252 9.33 -0.46 -10.94
N ARG A 253 9.96 0.73 -11.01
CA ARG A 253 11.01 1.03 -11.99
C ARG A 253 12.17 0.05 -11.90
N LYS A 254 12.71 -0.18 -10.69
CA LYS A 254 13.80 -1.14 -10.47
C LYS A 254 13.41 -2.56 -10.88
N VAL A 255 12.18 -2.98 -10.57
CA VAL A 255 11.65 -4.29 -10.96
C VAL A 255 11.57 -4.40 -12.49
N LEU A 256 10.96 -3.41 -13.16
CA LEU A 256 10.84 -3.38 -14.62
C LEU A 256 12.21 -3.40 -15.30
N GLU A 257 13.16 -2.59 -14.84
CA GLU A 257 14.54 -2.59 -15.34
C GLU A 257 15.21 -3.97 -15.19
N SER A 258 15.01 -4.63 -14.04
CA SER A 258 15.56 -5.97 -13.79
C SER A 258 14.96 -7.03 -14.71
N LEU A 259 13.66 -6.95 -14.99
CA LEU A 259 12.92 -7.90 -15.83
C LEU A 259 13.18 -7.70 -17.32
N GLN A 260 13.48 -6.46 -17.74
CA GLN A 260 13.79 -6.15 -19.13
C GLN A 260 15.25 -6.45 -19.50
N LYS A 261 16.14 -6.57 -18.50
CA LYS A 261 17.56 -6.80 -18.72
C LYS A 261 17.80 -8.14 -19.44
N PRO A 262 18.40 -8.14 -20.63
CA PRO A 262 18.64 -9.38 -21.37
C PRO A 262 19.72 -10.22 -20.69
N ALA A 263 19.60 -11.55 -20.79
CA ALA A 263 20.56 -12.49 -20.23
C ALA A 263 21.96 -12.41 -20.87
N ARG A 264 22.06 -11.82 -22.07
CA ARG A 264 23.31 -11.55 -22.78
C ARG A 264 23.28 -10.14 -23.34
N GLU A 265 24.43 -9.49 -23.38
CA GLU A 265 24.58 -8.16 -23.98
C GLU A 265 24.10 -8.19 -25.44
N GLY A 266 23.21 -7.25 -25.81
CA GLY A 266 22.58 -7.19 -27.12
C GLY A 266 21.44 -8.19 -27.37
N GLY A 267 21.02 -8.97 -26.36
CA GLY A 267 19.83 -9.82 -26.45
C GLY A 267 18.51 -9.05 -26.32
N GLU A 268 17.40 -9.69 -26.69
CA GLU A 268 16.06 -9.15 -26.49
C GLU A 268 15.66 -9.22 -25.01
N SER A 269 14.80 -8.29 -24.59
CA SER A 269 14.18 -8.32 -23.26
C SER A 269 13.42 -9.63 -23.06
N PRO A 270 13.62 -10.34 -21.93
CA PRO A 270 12.85 -11.54 -21.63
C PRO A 270 11.42 -11.20 -21.19
N LEU A 271 11.18 -9.98 -20.70
CA LEU A 271 9.84 -9.49 -20.40
C LEU A 271 9.07 -9.21 -21.70
N ARG A 272 7.95 -9.93 -21.87
CA ARG A 272 7.06 -9.85 -23.03
C ARG A 272 5.63 -9.46 -22.66
N GLY A 273 5.19 -9.67 -21.43
CA GLY A 273 3.86 -9.28 -20.96
C GLY A 273 3.82 -9.06 -19.46
N LEU A 274 2.83 -8.30 -18.99
CA LEU A 274 2.73 -7.89 -17.59
C LEU A 274 1.31 -8.07 -17.05
N ILE A 275 1.21 -8.59 -15.83
CA ILE A 275 -0.01 -8.57 -15.04
C ILE A 275 0.23 -7.69 -13.82
N LEU A 276 -0.59 -6.66 -13.65
CA LEU A 276 -0.56 -5.75 -12.52
C LEU A 276 -1.75 -6.07 -11.61
N ASP A 277 -1.50 -6.45 -10.37
CA ASP A 277 -2.55 -6.81 -9.42
C ASP A 277 -2.78 -5.68 -8.41
N LEU A 278 -3.92 -5.01 -8.55
CA LEU A 278 -4.40 -3.92 -7.71
C LEU A 278 -5.62 -4.32 -6.87
N ARG A 279 -5.96 -5.61 -6.82
CA ARG A 279 -7.05 -6.10 -5.96
C ARG A 279 -6.71 -5.84 -4.50
N PHE A 280 -7.68 -5.32 -3.75
CA PHE A 280 -7.51 -4.94 -2.35
C PHE A 280 -6.48 -3.83 -2.10
N ASN A 281 -6.13 -3.04 -3.13
CA ASN A 281 -5.28 -1.86 -2.98
C ASN A 281 -6.13 -0.59 -2.75
N PRO A 282 -6.14 -0.02 -1.54
CA PRO A 282 -7.00 1.11 -1.19
C PRO A 282 -6.56 2.46 -1.81
N GLY A 283 -5.45 2.47 -2.57
CA GLY A 283 -4.89 3.67 -3.18
C GLY A 283 -3.65 4.12 -2.43
N GLY A 284 -3.56 5.41 -2.10
CA GLY A 284 -2.41 6.04 -1.47
C GLY A 284 -2.04 7.35 -2.17
N ASN A 285 -0.76 7.68 -2.21
CA ASN A 285 -0.23 8.91 -2.78
C ASN A 285 -0.63 9.07 -4.26
N PHE A 286 -1.33 10.17 -4.55
CA PHE A 286 -1.83 10.54 -5.87
C PHE A 286 -0.70 10.79 -6.89
N ASN A 287 0.38 11.48 -6.48
CA ASN A 287 1.52 11.80 -7.34
C ASN A 287 2.28 10.53 -7.73
N THR A 288 2.43 9.57 -6.80
CA THR A 288 3.00 8.26 -7.11
C THR A 288 2.23 7.53 -8.21
N ALA A 289 0.88 7.58 -8.21
CA ALA A 289 0.10 6.98 -9.29
C ALA A 289 0.35 7.67 -10.64
N ILE A 290 0.50 9.00 -10.65
CA ILE A 290 0.83 9.76 -11.87
C ILE A 290 2.20 9.34 -12.40
N GLU A 291 3.22 9.30 -11.54
CA GLU A 291 4.57 8.85 -11.90
C GLU A 291 4.58 7.43 -12.45
N MET A 292 3.78 6.54 -11.87
CA MET A 292 3.64 5.17 -12.36
C MET A 292 2.94 5.13 -13.72
N CYS A 293 1.89 5.94 -13.95
CA CYS A 293 1.24 6.02 -15.27
C CYS A 293 2.24 6.41 -16.38
N ASP A 294 3.13 7.35 -16.06
CA ASP A 294 4.16 7.85 -16.97
C ASP A 294 5.16 6.76 -17.43
N MET A 295 5.26 5.65 -16.69
CA MET A 295 6.07 4.49 -17.10
C MET A 295 5.44 3.70 -18.26
N PHE A 296 4.13 3.84 -18.49
CA PHE A 296 3.38 3.03 -19.45
C PHE A 296 2.80 3.82 -20.63
N ILE A 297 2.64 5.14 -20.49
CA ILE A 297 2.04 6.03 -21.47
C ILE A 297 3.12 6.95 -22.05
N THR A 298 3.12 7.12 -23.38
CA THR A 298 4.15 7.93 -24.08
C THR A 298 3.66 9.32 -24.49
N ASP A 299 2.34 9.56 -24.44
CA ASP A 299 1.72 10.85 -24.78
C ASP A 299 0.27 10.89 -24.27
N GLY A 300 -0.25 12.09 -24.03
CA GLY A 300 -1.63 12.35 -23.65
C GLY A 300 -1.84 12.68 -22.16
N VAL A 301 -3.10 12.82 -21.76
CA VAL A 301 -3.47 13.15 -20.37
C VAL A 301 -3.37 11.89 -19.51
N ILE A 302 -2.80 12.01 -18.32
CA ILE A 302 -2.80 10.96 -17.30
C ILE A 302 -4.07 11.07 -16.45
N VAL A 303 -4.30 12.27 -15.91
CA VAL A 303 -5.43 12.60 -15.05
C VAL A 303 -5.62 14.12 -15.05
N SER A 304 -6.82 14.60 -14.76
CA SER A 304 -7.04 16.02 -14.40
C SER A 304 -7.79 16.14 -13.08
N ALA A 305 -7.58 17.26 -12.38
CA ALA A 305 -8.23 17.58 -11.12
C ALA A 305 -8.97 18.91 -11.23
N LYS A 306 -10.21 18.93 -10.74
CA LYS A 306 -11.05 20.12 -10.78
C LYS A 306 -11.72 20.34 -9.43
N GLY A 307 -11.36 21.43 -8.77
CA GLY A 307 -11.98 21.91 -7.54
C GLY A 307 -12.96 23.06 -7.76
N LYS A 308 -13.62 23.48 -6.69
CA LYS A 308 -14.59 24.60 -6.73
C LYS A 308 -13.93 25.95 -7.01
N ASN A 309 -12.76 26.17 -6.40
CA ASN A 309 -12.03 27.44 -6.42
C ASN A 309 -10.58 27.28 -6.91
N THR A 310 -10.28 26.18 -7.61
CA THR A 310 -8.94 25.90 -8.13
C THR A 310 -8.96 25.91 -9.66
N VAL A 311 -7.85 26.31 -10.26
CA VAL A 311 -7.64 26.12 -11.70
C VAL A 311 -7.62 24.62 -11.96
N GLU A 312 -8.18 24.20 -13.09
CA GLU A 312 -8.08 22.78 -13.50
C GLU A 312 -6.61 22.44 -13.72
N GLU A 313 -6.13 21.45 -12.97
CA GLU A 313 -4.79 20.91 -13.13
C GLU A 313 -4.85 19.67 -14.01
N VAL A 314 -3.93 19.57 -14.96
CA VAL A 314 -3.90 18.48 -15.95
C VAL A 314 -2.48 17.91 -15.98
N TRP A 315 -2.34 16.65 -15.59
CA TRP A 315 -1.09 15.92 -15.68
C TRP A 315 -1.02 15.17 -17.01
N ARG A 316 0.15 15.21 -17.65
CA ARG A 316 0.38 14.62 -18.98
C ARG A 316 1.60 13.73 -18.94
N ALA A 317 1.57 12.69 -19.77
CA ALA A 317 2.70 11.79 -19.92
C ALA A 317 3.87 12.44 -20.65
N GLY A 318 5.09 12.08 -20.25
CA GLY A 318 6.33 12.34 -20.95
C GLY A 318 6.58 11.34 -22.08
N PRO A 319 7.58 11.59 -22.94
CA PRO A 319 7.87 10.75 -24.09
C PRO A 319 8.59 9.43 -23.74
N ASP A 320 9.25 9.37 -22.58
CA ASP A 320 10.21 8.32 -22.22
C ASP A 320 9.58 7.22 -21.34
N ALA A 321 8.58 6.51 -21.90
CA ALA A 321 7.94 5.41 -21.20
C ALA A 321 8.91 4.23 -20.98
N ALA A 322 8.93 3.70 -19.75
CA ALA A 322 9.77 2.56 -19.37
C ALA A 322 9.28 1.22 -19.94
N VAL A 323 7.99 1.10 -20.28
CA VAL A 323 7.40 -0.12 -20.82
C VAL A 323 7.09 0.04 -22.31
N PRO A 324 7.54 -0.89 -23.19
CA PRO A 324 7.25 -0.83 -24.62
C PRO A 324 5.76 -0.71 -24.92
N LYS A 325 5.40 0.16 -25.87
CA LYS A 325 4.01 0.48 -26.23
C LYS A 325 3.15 -0.74 -26.58
N ASP A 326 3.75 -1.72 -27.26
CA ASP A 326 3.03 -2.90 -27.77
C ASP A 326 3.06 -4.10 -26.79
N MET A 327 3.67 -3.95 -25.61
CA MET A 327 3.70 -5.01 -24.61
C MET A 327 2.30 -5.20 -24.00
N PRO A 328 1.67 -6.38 -24.09
CA PRO A 328 0.35 -6.61 -23.50
C PRO A 328 0.37 -6.53 -21.97
N ILE A 329 -0.62 -5.82 -21.42
CA ILE A 329 -0.81 -5.63 -19.99
C ILE A 329 -2.25 -5.96 -19.61
N ALA A 330 -2.42 -6.69 -18.50
CA ALA A 330 -3.69 -6.81 -17.81
C ALA A 330 -3.58 -6.23 -16.40
N ILE A 331 -4.63 -5.56 -15.94
CA ILE A 331 -4.76 -5.04 -14.57
C ILE A 331 -5.89 -5.79 -13.88
N LEU A 332 -5.63 -6.37 -12.71
CA LEU A 332 -6.64 -7.01 -11.86
C LEU A 332 -7.18 -5.99 -10.87
N LEU A 333 -8.51 -5.81 -10.83
CA LEU A 333 -9.22 -4.95 -9.89
C LEU A 333 -10.34 -5.70 -9.18
N ASN A 334 -10.74 -5.18 -8.03
CA ASN A 334 -11.97 -5.56 -7.35
C ASN A 334 -12.61 -4.37 -6.63
N SER A 335 -13.71 -4.60 -5.92
CA SER A 335 -14.45 -3.55 -5.20
C SER A 335 -13.66 -2.84 -4.10
N TYR A 336 -12.47 -3.34 -3.75
CA TYR A 336 -11.57 -2.76 -2.74
C TYR A 336 -10.44 -1.93 -3.37
N SER A 337 -10.31 -1.91 -4.69
CA SER A 337 -9.37 -1.05 -5.42
C SER A 337 -9.88 0.39 -5.43
N ALA A 338 -9.15 1.35 -4.84
CA ALA A 338 -9.64 2.73 -4.67
C ALA A 338 -8.59 3.82 -4.93
N SER A 339 -9.05 5.08 -5.08
CA SER A 339 -8.22 6.30 -5.22
C SER A 339 -7.09 6.16 -6.26
N ALA A 340 -5.82 6.25 -5.84
CA ALA A 340 -4.63 6.12 -6.68
C ALA A 340 -4.65 4.86 -7.57
N SER A 341 -5.16 3.72 -7.08
CA SER A 341 -5.35 2.50 -7.88
C SER A 341 -6.28 2.73 -9.07
N GLU A 342 -7.33 3.53 -8.87
CA GLU A 342 -8.30 3.86 -9.90
C GLU A 342 -7.77 4.93 -10.86
N VAL A 343 -6.97 5.89 -10.39
CA VAL A 343 -6.25 6.85 -11.25
C VAL A 343 -5.34 6.07 -12.22
N PHE A 344 -4.51 5.19 -11.67
CA PHE A 344 -3.59 4.38 -12.45
C PHE A 344 -4.32 3.49 -13.47
N SER A 345 -5.36 2.79 -13.02
CA SER A 345 -6.11 1.88 -13.89
C SER A 345 -6.93 2.62 -14.95
N ALA A 346 -7.55 3.76 -14.59
CA ALA A 346 -8.29 4.59 -15.54
C ALA A 346 -7.38 5.19 -16.60
N CYS A 347 -6.17 5.63 -16.20
CA CYS A 347 -5.17 6.12 -17.14
C CYS A 347 -4.84 5.05 -18.20
N LEU A 348 -4.44 3.85 -17.76
CA LEU A 348 -4.06 2.79 -18.69
C LEU A 348 -5.25 2.26 -19.50
N GLN A 349 -6.45 2.19 -18.91
CA GLN A 349 -7.65 1.76 -19.61
C GLN A 349 -8.07 2.75 -20.71
N ASP A 350 -8.16 4.05 -20.38
CA ASP A 350 -8.63 5.08 -21.30
C ASP A 350 -7.68 5.28 -22.49
N HIS A 351 -6.38 4.98 -22.31
CA HIS A 351 -5.39 4.94 -23.39
C HIS A 351 -5.36 3.62 -24.17
N HIS A 352 -6.24 2.66 -23.85
CA HIS A 352 -6.19 1.30 -24.38
C HIS A 352 -4.84 0.61 -24.17
N ARG A 353 -4.12 1.00 -23.12
CA ARG A 353 -2.79 0.48 -22.77
C ARG A 353 -2.87 -0.83 -22.02
N ALA A 354 -3.91 -1.05 -21.22
CA ALA A 354 -4.13 -2.29 -20.49
C ALA A 354 -5.59 -2.74 -20.52
N VAL A 355 -5.79 -4.06 -20.43
CA VAL A 355 -7.12 -4.66 -20.23
C VAL A 355 -7.40 -4.76 -18.73
N ILE A 356 -8.56 -4.26 -18.30
CA ILE A 356 -9.01 -4.40 -16.91
C ILE A 356 -9.76 -5.73 -16.76
N VAL A 357 -9.39 -6.52 -15.76
CA VAL A 357 -9.95 -7.85 -15.46
C VAL A 357 -10.39 -7.89 -13.99
N GLY A 358 -11.50 -8.59 -13.70
CA GLY A 358 -11.98 -8.78 -12.33
C GLY A 358 -13.30 -8.06 -12.11
N GLU A 359 -13.35 -7.15 -11.15
CA GLU A 359 -14.59 -6.43 -10.78
C GLU A 359 -14.44 -4.92 -10.91
N ARG A 360 -15.56 -4.21 -10.80
CA ARG A 360 -15.58 -2.74 -10.69
C ARG A 360 -14.87 -2.29 -9.42
N SER A 361 -14.07 -1.23 -9.53
CA SER A 361 -13.36 -0.61 -8.41
C SER A 361 -14.29 0.14 -7.44
N PHE A 362 -13.75 0.71 -6.36
CA PHE A 362 -14.51 1.30 -5.25
C PHE A 362 -15.28 2.60 -5.62
N GLY A 363 -14.67 3.48 -6.42
CA GLY A 363 -15.24 4.77 -6.83
C GLY A 363 -14.84 5.97 -5.95
N LYS A 364 -13.61 6.02 -5.39
CA LYS A 364 -13.14 7.15 -4.57
C LYS A 364 -12.52 8.26 -5.44
N GLY A 365 -13.33 8.88 -6.30
CA GLY A 365 -12.93 9.93 -7.26
C GLY A 365 -12.61 11.34 -6.71
N VAL A 366 -12.15 11.47 -5.46
CA VAL A 366 -12.01 12.76 -4.75
C VAL A 366 -10.62 12.96 -4.16
N ILE A 367 -10.14 14.21 -4.16
CA ILE A 367 -8.85 14.64 -3.61
C ILE A 367 -9.11 15.35 -2.28
N GLN A 368 -8.38 14.93 -1.24
CA GLN A 368 -8.39 15.60 0.05
C GLN A 368 -7.17 16.52 0.22
N SER A 369 -7.39 17.72 0.76
CA SER A 369 -6.32 18.64 1.16
C SER A 369 -6.36 18.82 2.68
N VAL A 370 -5.18 18.95 3.30
CA VAL A 370 -5.09 19.32 4.72
C VAL A 370 -4.76 20.79 4.83
N LEU A 371 -5.71 21.52 5.41
CA LEU A 371 -5.64 22.95 5.59
C LEU A 371 -5.19 23.24 7.03
N PRO A 372 -4.02 23.88 7.25
CA PRO A 372 -3.53 24.18 8.58
C PRO A 372 -4.36 25.31 9.21
N PHE A 373 -4.87 25.07 10.40
CA PHE A 373 -5.58 26.04 11.22
C PHE A 373 -4.70 26.44 12.41
N GLU A 374 -4.91 27.65 12.94
CA GLU A 374 -4.19 28.14 14.13
C GLU A 374 -2.66 28.05 14.00
N GLY A 375 -2.12 28.37 12.81
CA GLY A 375 -0.69 28.26 12.54
C GLY A 375 -0.17 26.82 12.48
N GLY A 376 -1.04 25.84 12.20
CA GLY A 376 -0.71 24.41 12.09
C GLY A 376 -0.87 23.63 13.39
N GLN A 377 -1.41 24.26 14.45
CA GLN A 377 -1.74 23.54 15.68
C GLN A 377 -2.87 22.55 15.44
N SER A 378 -3.90 22.94 14.69
CA SER A 378 -4.98 22.07 14.25
C SER A 378 -5.05 22.05 12.73
N ASN A 379 -5.79 21.10 12.17
CA ASN A 379 -5.91 20.96 10.72
C ASN A 379 -7.33 20.60 10.30
N LEU A 380 -7.71 20.97 9.09
CA LEU A 380 -8.94 20.53 8.45
C LEU A 380 -8.59 19.69 7.23
N LYS A 381 -8.88 18.38 7.29
CA LYS A 381 -8.86 17.54 6.10
C LYS A 381 -10.17 17.77 5.35
N LEU A 382 -10.09 18.18 4.09
CA LEU A 382 -11.25 18.60 3.31
C LEU A 382 -11.16 18.08 1.89
N THR A 383 -12.26 17.56 1.36
CA THR A 383 -12.40 17.30 -0.08
C THR A 383 -12.45 18.60 -0.84
N THR A 384 -11.41 18.89 -1.62
CA THR A 384 -11.26 20.17 -2.35
C THR A 384 -11.47 20.02 -3.85
N ALA A 385 -11.25 18.83 -4.40
CA ALA A 385 -11.37 18.55 -5.82
C ALA A 385 -11.86 17.13 -6.12
N GLY A 386 -12.41 16.93 -7.31
CA GLY A 386 -12.59 15.61 -7.91
C GLY A 386 -11.57 15.40 -9.03
N TYR A 387 -11.15 14.16 -9.24
CA TYR A 387 -10.29 13.82 -10.36
C TYR A 387 -11.07 13.17 -11.51
N TYR A 388 -10.53 13.35 -12.72
CA TYR A 388 -11.14 12.98 -13.98
C TYR A 388 -10.14 12.16 -14.79
N SER A 389 -10.60 11.05 -15.36
CA SER A 389 -9.79 10.19 -16.20
C SER A 389 -9.38 10.88 -17.52
N PRO A 390 -8.46 10.33 -18.33
CA PRO A 390 -8.07 10.92 -19.61
C PRO A 390 -9.25 11.23 -20.55
N ASN A 391 -10.32 10.43 -20.49
CA ASN A 391 -11.55 10.66 -21.25
C ASN A 391 -12.51 11.69 -20.61
N GLY A 392 -12.10 12.38 -19.54
CA GLY A 392 -12.90 13.38 -18.83
C GLY A 392 -13.99 12.80 -17.94
N ARG A 393 -13.95 11.51 -17.61
CA ARG A 393 -14.93 10.85 -16.74
C ARG A 393 -14.58 11.09 -15.28
N ASN A 394 -15.53 11.60 -14.50
CA ASN A 394 -15.45 11.57 -13.04
C ASN A 394 -15.73 10.15 -12.56
N ILE A 395 -14.81 9.56 -11.81
CA ILE A 395 -14.94 8.18 -11.32
C ILE A 395 -15.51 8.10 -9.90
N HIS A 396 -15.86 9.25 -9.30
CA HIS A 396 -16.43 9.31 -7.97
C HIS A 396 -17.84 8.72 -7.93
N ARG A 397 -18.07 7.83 -6.99
CA ARG A 397 -19.38 7.30 -6.66
C ARG A 397 -20.04 8.21 -5.62
N ASN A 398 -21.15 8.84 -6.00
CA ASN A 398 -21.94 9.66 -5.07
C ASN A 398 -22.88 8.80 -4.22
N GLU A 399 -23.35 9.37 -3.12
CA GLU A 399 -24.39 8.74 -2.31
C GLU A 399 -25.66 8.48 -3.15
N GLY A 400 -26.12 7.22 -3.15
CA GLY A 400 -27.27 6.79 -3.94
C GLY A 400 -26.95 6.37 -5.38
N ASP A 401 -25.68 6.44 -5.82
CA ASP A 401 -25.28 5.90 -7.12
C ASP A 401 -25.34 4.35 -7.11
N GLY A 402 -26.20 3.83 -7.98
CA GLY A 402 -26.36 2.40 -8.25
C GLY A 402 -25.44 1.89 -9.36
N GLU A 403 -25.60 0.62 -9.71
CA GLU A 403 -24.77 -0.06 -10.74
C GLU A 403 -25.02 0.46 -12.16
N ASP A 404 -26.15 1.13 -12.39
CA ASP A 404 -26.58 1.71 -13.66
C ASP A 404 -25.85 3.01 -14.02
N LYS A 405 -25.18 3.62 -13.05
CA LYS A 405 -24.33 4.79 -13.27
C LYS A 405 -22.88 4.41 -13.57
N VAL A 406 -22.20 5.31 -14.26
CA VAL A 406 -20.78 5.16 -14.60
C VAL A 406 -19.93 5.81 -13.52
N TRP A 407 -19.30 5.00 -12.69
CA TRP A 407 -18.33 5.39 -11.66
C TRP A 407 -17.27 4.29 -11.52
N GLY A 408 -16.17 4.61 -10.85
CA GLY A 408 -15.00 3.74 -10.77
C GLY A 408 -14.39 3.39 -12.13
N VAL A 409 -13.58 2.33 -12.12
CA VAL A 409 -12.98 1.66 -13.27
C VAL A 409 -13.62 0.29 -13.35
N SER A 410 -14.15 -0.06 -14.52
CA SER A 410 -14.88 -1.31 -14.73
C SER A 410 -14.25 -2.11 -15.88
N PRO A 411 -14.13 -3.44 -15.76
CA PRO A 411 -13.84 -4.32 -16.89
C PRO A 411 -14.90 -4.21 -18.00
N GLU A 412 -14.53 -4.62 -19.21
CA GLU A 412 -15.53 -4.95 -20.24
C GLU A 412 -16.30 -6.21 -19.83
N GLU A 413 -17.51 -6.42 -20.38
CA GLU A 413 -18.38 -7.56 -20.03
C GLU A 413 -17.68 -8.92 -20.16
N LYS A 414 -16.79 -9.07 -21.15
CA LYS A 414 -16.02 -10.32 -21.38
C LYS A 414 -14.90 -10.57 -20.35
N ASP A 415 -14.49 -9.53 -19.63
CA ASP A 415 -13.38 -9.52 -18.66
C ASP A 415 -13.88 -9.30 -17.22
N LEU A 416 -15.20 -9.15 -17.04
CA LEU A 416 -15.88 -9.06 -15.75
C LEU A 416 -15.99 -10.46 -15.13
N ILE A 417 -15.30 -10.65 -14.01
CA ILE A 417 -15.25 -11.91 -13.26
C ILE A 417 -15.47 -11.57 -11.80
N GLN A 418 -16.68 -11.83 -11.32
CA GLN A 418 -17.06 -11.62 -9.92
C GLN A 418 -16.59 -12.78 -9.04
N THR A 419 -16.19 -12.45 -7.82
CA THR A 419 -15.82 -13.43 -6.79
C THR A 419 -16.81 -13.39 -5.63
N SER A 420 -17.03 -14.53 -4.99
CA SER A 420 -17.74 -14.59 -3.71
C SER A 420 -16.83 -14.18 -2.56
N VAL A 421 -17.43 -13.85 -1.41
CA VAL A 421 -16.67 -13.55 -0.18
C VAL A 421 -15.77 -14.73 0.23
N GLU A 422 -16.24 -15.97 0.03
CA GLU A 422 -15.44 -17.17 0.29
C GLU A 422 -14.26 -17.30 -0.69
N GLU A 423 -14.45 -16.93 -1.95
CA GLU A 423 -13.39 -16.94 -2.96
C GLU A 423 -12.33 -15.86 -2.66
N ASP A 424 -12.76 -14.68 -2.21
CA ASP A 424 -11.88 -13.59 -1.75
C ASP A 424 -11.07 -14.00 -0.50
N GLN A 425 -11.71 -14.67 0.46
CA GLN A 425 -11.01 -15.19 1.64
C GLN A 425 -10.01 -16.28 1.26
N ALA A 426 -10.37 -17.16 0.33
CA ALA A 426 -9.46 -18.18 -0.18
C ALA A 426 -8.29 -17.56 -0.95
N PHE A 427 -8.54 -16.51 -1.75
CA PHE A 427 -7.51 -15.71 -2.41
C PHE A 427 -6.54 -15.10 -1.41
N MET A 428 -7.06 -14.42 -0.38
CA MET A 428 -6.25 -13.80 0.68
C MET A 428 -5.38 -14.85 1.39
N ALA A 429 -5.96 -16.00 1.75
CA ALA A 429 -5.22 -17.07 2.40
C ALA A 429 -4.12 -17.66 1.50
N ASP A 430 -4.40 -17.81 0.21
CA ASP A 430 -3.40 -18.28 -0.76
C ASP A 430 -2.27 -17.27 -0.98
N ARG A 431 -2.63 -15.99 -1.15
CA ARG A 431 -1.69 -14.87 -1.26
C ARG A 431 -0.77 -14.82 -0.06
N SER A 432 -1.32 -14.82 1.16
CA SER A 432 -0.51 -14.84 2.40
C SER A 432 0.46 -16.02 2.45
N ARG A 433 0.03 -17.20 1.97
CA ARG A 433 0.88 -18.39 1.91
C ARG A 433 2.00 -18.29 0.88
N ARG A 434 1.75 -17.71 -0.30
CA ARG A 434 2.76 -17.52 -1.37
C ARG A 434 3.79 -16.46 -1.01
N SER A 435 3.36 -15.42 -0.30
CA SER A 435 4.18 -14.30 0.14
C SER A 435 4.95 -14.56 1.44
N ALA A 436 4.61 -15.62 2.18
CA ALA A 436 5.22 -15.94 3.46
C ALA A 436 6.73 -16.22 3.30
N LEU A 437 7.52 -15.66 4.21
CA LEU A 437 8.94 -16.00 4.37
C LEU A 437 9.07 -17.45 4.79
N ARG A 438 10.05 -18.15 4.24
CA ARG A 438 10.31 -19.53 4.63
C ARG A 438 10.99 -19.52 5.99
N THR A 439 10.38 -20.06 7.04
CA THR A 439 11.13 -20.18 8.30
C THR A 439 12.15 -21.31 8.15
N HIS A 440 13.35 -21.12 8.71
CA HIS A 440 14.42 -22.13 8.70
C HIS A 440 14.03 -23.49 9.34
N ASN A 441 12.84 -23.59 9.95
CA ASN A 441 12.31 -24.78 10.61
C ASN A 441 10.97 -25.27 10.04
N ASP A 442 10.51 -24.74 8.91
CA ASP A 442 9.31 -25.29 8.28
C ASP A 442 9.61 -26.70 7.76
N LEU A 443 9.12 -27.70 8.52
CA LEU A 443 8.71 -28.98 7.94
C LEU A 443 7.97 -28.64 6.64
N PRO A 444 8.26 -29.32 5.52
CA PRO A 444 7.69 -28.98 4.24
C PRO A 444 6.19 -28.84 4.44
N VAL A 445 5.69 -27.60 4.31
CA VAL A 445 4.25 -27.35 4.33
C VAL A 445 3.72 -28.33 3.31
N THR A 446 3.04 -29.38 3.77
CA THR A 446 2.43 -30.34 2.88
C THR A 446 1.47 -29.51 2.06
N ARG A 447 1.88 -29.20 0.81
CA ARG A 447 1.06 -28.52 -0.19
C ARG A 447 -0.14 -29.43 -0.36
N ASN A 448 -1.19 -29.23 0.44
CA ASN A 448 -2.42 -29.97 0.28
C ASN A 448 -3.03 -29.47 -1.03
N PRO A 449 -3.05 -30.29 -2.09
CA PRO A 449 -3.17 -29.85 -3.47
C PRO A 449 -4.64 -29.76 -3.93
N ALA A 450 -5.48 -29.12 -3.12
CA ALA A 450 -6.56 -28.35 -3.72
C ALA A 450 -5.99 -26.94 -3.89
N ALA A 451 -5.10 -26.78 -4.88
CA ALA A 451 -4.51 -25.49 -5.21
C ALA A 451 -5.68 -24.51 -5.41
N TYR A 452 -5.75 -23.48 -4.57
CA TYR A 452 -6.69 -22.40 -4.79
C TYR A 452 -6.46 -21.90 -6.22
N ARG A 453 -7.54 -21.83 -7.00
CA ARG A 453 -7.50 -21.45 -8.40
C ARG A 453 -7.98 -20.02 -8.51
N ASP A 454 -7.05 -19.11 -8.80
CA ASP A 454 -7.36 -17.70 -9.00
C ASP A 454 -7.93 -17.49 -10.42
N ILE A 455 -9.25 -17.54 -10.54
CA ILE A 455 -9.96 -17.46 -11.82
C ILE A 455 -9.75 -16.11 -12.53
N GLN A 456 -9.57 -15.02 -11.78
CA GLN A 456 -9.32 -13.69 -12.34
C GLN A 456 -7.90 -13.62 -12.90
N LEU A 457 -6.90 -14.11 -12.16
CA LEU A 457 -5.52 -14.17 -12.62
C LEU A 457 -5.34 -15.07 -13.85
N GLU A 458 -6.00 -16.23 -13.87
CA GLU A 458 -5.97 -17.12 -15.04
C GLU A 458 -6.57 -16.48 -16.29
N HIS A 459 -7.67 -15.76 -16.14
CA HIS A 459 -8.26 -15.01 -17.26
C HIS A 459 -7.31 -13.91 -17.74
N ALA A 460 -6.72 -13.13 -16.83
CA ALA A 460 -5.73 -12.11 -17.18
C ALA A 460 -4.51 -12.72 -17.90
N LEU A 461 -4.02 -13.87 -17.44
CA LEU A 461 -2.97 -14.62 -18.12
C LEU A 461 -3.40 -15.05 -19.53
N GLY A 462 -4.65 -15.48 -19.71
CA GLY A 462 -5.24 -15.79 -21.01
C GLY A 462 -5.30 -14.58 -21.94
N VAL A 463 -5.69 -13.41 -21.44
CA VAL A 463 -5.75 -12.14 -22.21
C VAL A 463 -4.36 -11.73 -22.71
N VAL A 464 -3.37 -11.72 -21.81
CA VAL A 464 -1.98 -11.38 -22.15
C VAL A 464 -1.39 -12.44 -23.11
N GLY A 465 -1.59 -13.72 -22.81
CA GLY A 465 -1.07 -14.84 -23.59
C GLY A 465 -1.61 -14.90 -25.02
N LYS A 466 -2.91 -14.62 -25.21
CA LYS A 466 -3.53 -14.52 -26.54
C LYS A 466 -2.87 -13.42 -27.39
N THR A 467 -2.60 -12.26 -26.79
CA THR A 467 -1.95 -11.13 -27.48
C THR A 467 -0.51 -11.46 -27.88
N LEU A 468 0.18 -12.28 -27.07
CA LEU A 468 1.53 -12.77 -27.36
C LEU A 468 1.58 -13.94 -28.36
N ASN A 469 0.43 -14.39 -28.89
CA ASN A 469 0.30 -15.60 -29.71
C ASN A 469 0.84 -16.87 -29.01
N VAL A 470 0.71 -16.95 -27.69
CA VAL A 470 1.05 -18.15 -26.93
C VAL A 470 -0.09 -19.17 -27.11
N SER A 471 0.21 -20.35 -27.66
CA SER A 471 -0.79 -21.42 -27.87
C SER A 471 -1.49 -21.80 -26.56
N GLU A 472 -2.80 -22.11 -26.61
CA GLU A 472 -3.76 -22.43 -25.51
C GLU A 472 -3.33 -23.47 -24.46
N ASN A 473 -2.12 -24.04 -24.50
CA ASN A 473 -1.61 -24.98 -23.49
C ASN A 473 -1.20 -24.33 -22.14
N ALA A 474 -1.48 -23.04 -21.92
CA ALA A 474 -1.17 -22.33 -20.68
C ALA A 474 -2.05 -22.74 -19.49
N GLU A 475 -3.21 -23.37 -19.73
CA GLU A 475 -4.16 -23.82 -18.69
C GLU A 475 -3.59 -24.90 -17.75
N HIS A 476 -2.48 -25.56 -18.10
CA HIS A 476 -1.85 -26.60 -17.25
C HIS A 476 -0.63 -26.11 -16.44
N THR A 477 -0.31 -24.83 -16.45
CA THR A 477 0.90 -24.31 -15.80
C THR A 477 0.76 -24.23 -14.27
N LEU A 478 -0.45 -23.98 -13.78
CA LEU A 478 -0.76 -23.93 -12.34
C LEU A 478 -0.83 -25.32 -11.70
N GLU A 479 -1.30 -26.34 -12.43
CA GLU A 479 -1.42 -27.72 -11.89
C GLU A 479 -0.07 -28.43 -11.71
N ARG A 480 0.92 -28.19 -12.59
CA ARG A 480 2.20 -28.94 -12.55
C ARG A 480 3.17 -28.52 -11.45
N ARG A 481 2.94 -27.39 -10.76
CA ARG A 481 3.83 -26.89 -9.69
C ARG A 481 3.52 -27.47 -8.31
N SER A 482 2.52 -28.35 -8.17
CA SER A 482 2.16 -29.02 -6.92
C SER A 482 2.96 -30.30 -6.61
N ALA A 483 3.84 -30.76 -7.52
CA ALA A 483 4.64 -31.96 -7.30
C ALA A 483 5.87 -31.68 -6.39
N PRO A 484 6.16 -32.53 -5.39
CA PRO A 484 7.35 -32.39 -4.56
C PRO A 484 8.62 -32.57 -5.40
N TYR A 485 9.62 -31.75 -5.08
CA TYR A 485 10.97 -31.80 -5.60
C TYR A 485 11.50 -33.26 -5.59
N ARG A 486 11.85 -33.80 -6.77
CA ARG A 486 12.54 -35.09 -6.86
C ARG A 486 13.99 -34.87 -6.44
N GLU A 487 14.40 -35.49 -5.35
CA GLU A 487 15.81 -35.67 -5.01
C GLU A 487 16.50 -36.48 -6.13
N GLU A 488 17.32 -35.82 -6.94
CA GLU A 488 18.33 -36.50 -7.73
C GLU A 488 19.56 -36.80 -6.85
N GLY A 489 19.73 -38.08 -6.50
CA GLY A 489 21.04 -38.72 -6.57
C GLY A 489 21.91 -38.77 -5.31
N GLN A 490 21.50 -39.54 -4.30
CA GLN A 490 22.47 -40.32 -3.50
C GLN A 490 22.12 -41.81 -3.57
N SER A 491 22.80 -42.51 -4.48
CA SER A 491 22.82 -43.97 -4.53
C SER A 491 24.08 -44.45 -5.26
N ALA A 492 25.20 -44.47 -4.55
CA ALA A 492 26.36 -45.30 -4.90
C ALA A 492 26.76 -46.17 -3.70
N GLY A 493 25.84 -47.04 -3.27
CA GLY A 493 26.12 -48.15 -2.38
C GLY A 493 26.37 -49.42 -3.19
N GLY A 494 27.64 -49.73 -3.43
CA GLY A 494 28.07 -50.89 -4.19
C GLY A 494 27.60 -52.21 -3.57
N ASN A 495 26.86 -52.99 -4.35
CA ASN A 495 26.38 -54.31 -3.98
C ASN A 495 27.52 -55.33 -4.09
N ALA A 496 27.93 -55.88 -2.94
CA ALA A 496 28.93 -56.93 -2.84
C ALA A 496 28.38 -58.24 -3.43
N SER A 497 28.91 -58.64 -4.59
CA SER A 497 28.64 -59.96 -5.17
C SER A 497 29.50 -61.02 -4.49
N ALA A 498 28.84 -61.95 -3.80
CA ALA A 498 29.42 -63.18 -3.33
C ALA A 498 29.69 -64.11 -4.53
N ARG A 499 30.96 -64.41 -4.82
CA ARG A 499 31.35 -65.60 -5.59
C ARG A 499 32.49 -66.35 -4.92
N ARG A 500 32.17 -67.60 -4.61
CA ARG A 500 32.99 -68.69 -4.05
C ARG A 500 34.25 -69.02 -4.88
N ASN A 501 35.25 -69.53 -4.14
CA ASN A 501 36.22 -70.59 -4.50
C ASN A 501 37.25 -70.25 -5.60
N ARG A 502 38.56 -70.31 -5.41
CA ARG A 502 39.39 -71.50 -5.09
C ARG A 502 40.87 -71.06 -5.05
N ARG A 503 41.67 -71.73 -4.19
CA ARG A 503 43.09 -72.16 -4.34
C ARG A 503 43.91 -71.43 -5.44
N ARG A 504 45.09 -70.89 -5.16
CA ARG A 504 46.24 -71.49 -4.50
C ARG A 504 47.31 -70.41 -4.30
#